data_AF-A0A2E2ASL3-F1
#
_entry.id   AF-A0A2E2ASL3-F1
#
_cell.length_a   1.000
_cell.length_b   1.000
_cell.length_c   1.000
_cell.angle_alpha   90.00
_cell.angle_beta   90.00
_cell.angle_gamma   90.00
#
_symmetry.space_group_name_H-M   'P 1'
#
loop_
_entity.id
_entity.type
_entity.pdbx_description
1 polymer ?
#
loop_
_entity_poly.entity_id
_entity_poly.type
_entity_poly.pdbx_seq_one_letter_code
_entity_poly.pdbx_strand_id
1 'polypeptide(L)'
;AKGTSLQGYLTGYQATNANAGDSTIQFNQQEYAEAGFSSAFEEAVEQALLKTKNKMAELPWEVEIADVEKDQIYLGIGSKSGLKVGQQLIALAVKKYIYHPKSGFVLDVITEELGKLTVTQVLSATTVCTADPGIGLQVGDIVRV
;
A
#
# COMPACT_ATOMS: atom_id res chain seq x y z
N ALA A 1 -16.95 49.09 4.83
CA ALA A 1 -18.42 49.09 4.91
C ALA A 1 -18.94 47.79 4.32
N LYS A 2 -19.66 46.99 5.12
CA LYS A 2 -20.39 45.80 4.66
C LYS A 2 -21.72 46.25 4.05
N GLY A 3 -22.05 45.70 2.89
CA GLY A 3 -23.37 45.84 2.25
C GLY A 3 -23.65 44.55 1.49
N THR A 4 -24.31 43.62 2.18
CA THR A 4 -24.73 42.30 1.72
C THR A 4 -25.87 42.40 0.71
N SER A 5 -25.73 41.84 -0.50
CA SER A 5 -26.87 41.49 -1.34
C SER A 5 -26.84 39.99 -1.63
N LEU A 6 -27.59 39.25 -0.81
CA LEU A 6 -28.05 37.89 -1.08
C LEU A 6 -28.97 37.95 -2.31
N GLN A 7 -28.44 37.63 -3.49
CA GLN A 7 -29.17 37.68 -4.77
C GLN A 7 -28.98 36.39 -5.59
N GLY A 8 -28.75 35.25 -4.94
CA GLY A 8 -28.31 34.06 -5.68
C GLY A 8 -28.76 32.72 -5.15
N TYR A 9 -29.90 32.60 -4.46
CA TYR A 9 -30.54 31.30 -4.21
C TYR A 9 -32.01 31.56 -3.97
N LEU A 10 -32.85 31.52 -5.02
CA LEU A 10 -34.31 31.38 -4.95
C LEU A 10 -34.87 31.33 -6.38
N THR A 11 -34.53 30.27 -7.11
CA THR A 11 -35.24 29.93 -8.35
C THR A 11 -35.90 28.58 -8.13
N GLY A 12 -37.19 28.61 -7.80
CA GLY A 12 -37.98 27.39 -7.62
C GLY A 12 -39.10 27.51 -6.60
N TYR A 13 -39.83 28.62 -6.56
CA TYR A 13 -41.09 28.68 -5.82
C TYR A 13 -42.15 29.33 -6.71
N GLN A 14 -42.91 28.51 -7.43
CA GLN A 14 -44.16 28.97 -8.04
C GLN A 14 -45.31 28.61 -7.10
N ALA A 15 -45.85 29.62 -6.45
CA ALA A 15 -47.10 29.51 -5.71
C ALA A 15 -48.24 29.41 -6.74
N THR A 16 -48.80 28.22 -6.93
CA THR A 16 -50.14 28.09 -7.51
C THR A 16 -51.15 28.24 -6.39
N ASN A 17 -51.89 29.34 -6.42
CA ASN A 17 -53.03 29.73 -5.56
C ASN A 17 -53.44 28.70 -4.48
N ALA A 18 -53.02 28.94 -3.23
CA ALA A 18 -53.47 28.20 -2.07
C ALA A 18 -54.56 29.00 -1.34
N ASN A 19 -55.77 28.45 -1.32
CA ASN A 19 -56.88 28.92 -0.49
C ASN A 19 -56.49 28.76 0.98
N ALA A 20 -56.73 29.78 1.81
CA ALA A 20 -56.38 29.79 3.22
C ALA A 20 -57.18 28.73 3.98
N GLY A 21 -56.58 27.57 4.28
CA GLY A 21 -57.26 26.52 5.04
C GLY A 21 -56.57 25.17 5.13
N ASP A 22 -55.54 24.89 4.33
CA ASP A 22 -54.83 23.62 4.42
C ASP A 22 -53.35 23.79 4.05
N SER A 23 -52.49 23.89 5.07
CA SER A 23 -51.04 23.98 4.91
C SER A 23 -50.44 22.58 4.79
N THR A 24 -50.74 21.89 3.70
CA THR A 24 -50.00 20.68 3.33
C THR A 24 -48.79 21.09 2.50
N ILE A 25 -47.61 21.13 3.14
CA ILE A 25 -46.32 21.25 2.45
C ILE A 25 -46.05 19.91 1.77
N GLN A 26 -46.31 19.81 0.46
CA GLN A 26 -45.94 18.63 -0.30
C GLN A 26 -44.44 18.69 -0.61
N PHE A 27 -43.65 17.97 0.19
CA PHE A 27 -42.26 17.69 -0.13
C PHE A 27 -42.24 16.73 -1.33
N ASN A 28 -41.87 17.25 -2.50
CA ASN A 28 -41.64 16.40 -3.65
C ASN A 28 -40.46 15.46 -3.33
N GLN A 29 -40.74 14.16 -3.29
CA GLN A 29 -39.84 13.10 -2.80
C GLN A 29 -38.78 12.69 -3.85
N GLN A 30 -38.40 13.58 -4.75
CA GLN A 30 -37.57 13.26 -5.92
C GLN A 30 -36.41 14.24 -6.06
N GLU A 31 -35.53 14.33 -5.06
CA GLU A 31 -34.07 14.50 -5.26
C GLU A 31 -33.32 14.40 -3.91
N TYR A 32 -33.49 13.29 -3.21
CA TYR A 32 -32.46 12.82 -2.27
C TYR A 32 -31.51 11.87 -3.02
N ALA A 33 -31.09 12.26 -4.21
CA ALA A 33 -30.04 11.54 -4.93
C ALA A 33 -28.70 11.91 -4.27
N GLU A 34 -28.29 11.14 -3.27
CA GLU A 34 -27.03 10.37 -3.22
C GLU A 34 -25.78 10.85 -4.01
N ALA A 35 -25.61 12.14 -4.32
CA ALA A 35 -24.72 12.57 -5.41
C ALA A 35 -23.56 13.50 -4.99
N GLY A 36 -23.07 13.44 -3.76
CA GLY A 36 -21.92 14.28 -3.36
C GLY A 36 -20.99 13.72 -2.29
N PHE A 37 -21.44 12.78 -1.45
CA PHE A 37 -20.60 12.23 -0.38
C PHE A 37 -19.94 10.90 -0.76
N SER A 38 -20.60 10.03 -1.53
CA SER A 38 -20.02 8.74 -1.93
C SER A 38 -18.86 8.92 -2.90
N SER A 39 -19.02 9.75 -3.93
CA SER A 39 -17.96 10.04 -4.90
C SER A 39 -16.74 10.67 -4.23
N ALA A 40 -16.94 11.66 -3.35
CA ALA A 40 -15.85 12.29 -2.61
C ALA A 40 -15.12 11.32 -1.65
N PHE A 41 -15.84 10.37 -1.06
CA PHE A 41 -15.23 9.33 -0.21
C PHE A 41 -14.48 8.29 -1.05
N GLU A 42 -15.03 7.85 -2.18
CA GLU A 42 -14.36 6.98 -3.14
C GLU A 42 -13.07 7.60 -3.68
N GLU A 43 -13.12 8.89 -4.04
CA GLU A 43 -11.94 9.65 -4.48
C GLU A 43 -10.89 9.78 -3.37
N ALA A 44 -11.32 10.02 -2.12
CA ALA A 44 -10.41 10.08 -0.98
C ALA A 44 -9.72 8.73 -0.70
N VAL A 45 -10.45 7.62 -0.83
CA VAL A 45 -9.90 6.26 -0.70
C VAL A 45 -8.90 5.99 -1.82
N GLU A 46 -9.23 6.35 -3.05
CA GLU A 46 -8.33 6.19 -4.19
C GLU A 46 -7.04 7.02 -4.05
N GLN A 47 -7.16 8.28 -3.62
CA GLN A 47 -6.01 9.14 -3.35
C GLN A 47 -5.14 8.60 -2.19
N ALA A 48 -5.75 8.03 -1.15
CA ALA A 48 -5.02 7.38 -0.06
C ALA A 48 -4.28 6.12 -0.53
N LEU A 49 -4.92 5.30 -1.37
CA LEU A 49 -4.32 4.14 -2.03
C LEU A 49 -3.14 4.55 -2.92
N LEU A 50 -3.30 5.62 -3.72
CA LEU A 50 -2.27 6.13 -4.61
C LEU A 50 -1.04 6.65 -3.83
N LYS A 51 -1.27 7.44 -2.76
CA LYS A 51 -0.20 7.92 -1.88
C LYS A 51 0.54 6.77 -1.19
N THR A 52 -0.18 5.72 -0.80
CA THR A 52 0.42 4.53 -0.18
C THR A 52 1.23 3.73 -1.20
N LYS A 53 0.69 3.51 -2.41
CA LYS A 53 1.41 2.84 -3.50
C LYS A 53 2.70 3.55 -3.89
N ASN A 54 2.65 4.88 -4.05
CA ASN A 54 3.83 5.65 -4.47
C ASN A 54 4.96 5.57 -3.45
N LYS A 55 4.64 5.60 -2.14
CA LYS A 55 5.65 5.46 -1.09
C LYS A 55 6.20 4.03 -0.96
N MET A 56 5.39 3.01 -1.27
CA MET A 56 5.84 1.62 -1.24
C MET A 56 6.69 1.26 -2.46
N ALA A 57 6.47 1.88 -3.61
CA ALA A 57 7.25 1.63 -4.82
C ALA A 57 8.70 2.15 -4.73
N GLU A 58 8.97 3.15 -3.88
CA GLU A 58 10.31 3.71 -3.70
C GLU A 58 11.20 2.88 -2.77
N LEU A 59 10.61 2.03 -1.92
CA LEU A 59 11.39 1.20 -1.01
C LEU A 59 11.76 -0.12 -1.69
N PRO A 60 13.06 -0.41 -1.87
CA PRO A 60 13.45 -1.75 -2.25
C PRO A 60 12.97 -2.70 -1.16
N TRP A 61 12.32 -3.77 -1.57
CA TRP A 61 11.73 -4.73 -0.65
C TRP A 61 12.80 -5.72 -0.24
N GLU A 62 12.85 -5.95 1.06
CA GLU A 62 13.82 -6.82 1.72
C GLU A 62 13.08 -8.06 2.23
N VAL A 63 13.69 -9.21 2.03
CA VAL A 63 13.15 -10.51 2.42
C VAL A 63 14.22 -11.30 3.13
N GLU A 64 13.88 -11.92 4.25
CA GLU A 64 14.80 -12.79 4.97
C GLU A 64 14.87 -14.18 4.34
N ILE A 65 16.07 -14.76 4.38
CA ILE A 65 16.31 -16.15 4.02
C ILE A 65 15.73 -17.06 5.10
N ALA A 66 14.74 -17.86 4.72
CA ALA A 66 14.06 -18.79 5.60
C ALA A 66 14.85 -20.09 5.79
N ASP A 67 15.52 -20.57 4.74
CA ASP A 67 16.36 -21.78 4.80
C ASP A 67 17.42 -21.79 3.70
N VAL A 68 18.53 -22.50 3.92
CA VAL A 68 19.63 -22.68 2.96
C VAL A 68 20.01 -24.16 2.89
N GLU A 69 19.81 -24.78 1.72
CA GLU A 69 20.14 -26.17 1.46
C GLU A 69 21.14 -26.30 0.31
N LYS A 70 22.43 -26.46 0.65
CA LYS A 70 23.57 -26.50 -0.29
C LYS A 70 23.63 -25.25 -1.17
N ASP A 71 23.04 -25.31 -2.36
CA ASP A 71 22.99 -24.22 -3.35
C ASP A 71 21.57 -23.65 -3.54
N GLN A 72 20.57 -24.23 -2.86
CA GLN A 72 19.19 -23.77 -2.91
C GLN A 72 18.90 -22.89 -1.69
N ILE A 73 18.40 -21.69 -1.96
CA ILE A 73 18.03 -20.71 -0.95
C ILE A 73 16.52 -20.58 -0.98
N TYR A 74 15.89 -20.75 0.18
CA TYR A 74 14.47 -20.59 0.37
C TYR A 74 14.20 -19.21 0.97
N LEU A 75 13.48 -18.38 0.22
CA LEU A 75 13.02 -17.08 0.68
C LEU A 75 11.63 -17.22 1.32
N GLY A 76 11.41 -16.48 2.41
CA GLY A 76 10.12 -16.41 3.13
C GLY A 76 9.03 -15.65 2.38
N ILE A 77 9.02 -15.70 1.05
CA ILE A 77 8.10 -14.97 0.21
C ILE A 77 7.61 -15.84 -0.95
N GLY A 78 6.31 -15.81 -1.23
CA GLY A 78 5.68 -16.60 -2.29
C GLY A 78 5.18 -15.78 -3.46
N SER A 79 4.35 -16.39 -4.29
CA SER A 79 3.81 -15.83 -5.55
C SER A 79 3.06 -14.50 -5.42
N LYS A 80 2.59 -14.14 -4.22
CA LYS A 80 1.93 -12.85 -3.96
C LYS A 80 2.86 -11.65 -4.11
N SER A 81 4.17 -11.85 -4.09
CA SER A 81 5.16 -10.78 -4.20
C SER A 81 5.41 -10.31 -5.64
N GLY A 82 4.96 -11.07 -6.62
CA GLY A 82 5.23 -10.77 -8.03
C GLY A 82 6.63 -11.14 -8.50
N LEU A 83 7.40 -11.91 -7.71
CA LEU A 83 8.66 -12.51 -8.16
C LEU A 83 8.44 -13.37 -9.41
N LYS A 84 9.41 -13.32 -10.32
CA LYS A 84 9.42 -14.12 -11.55
C LYS A 84 10.62 -15.05 -11.58
N VAL A 85 10.43 -16.23 -12.14
CA VAL A 85 11.53 -17.16 -12.44
C VAL A 85 12.51 -16.48 -13.41
N GLY A 86 13.81 -16.57 -13.09
CA GLY A 86 14.89 -15.90 -13.81
C GLY A 86 15.21 -14.47 -13.34
N GLN A 87 14.46 -13.92 -12.37
CA GLN A 87 14.80 -12.63 -11.77
C GLN A 87 16.09 -12.75 -10.95
N GLN A 88 16.96 -11.73 -11.06
CA GLN A 88 18.15 -11.62 -10.24
C GLN A 88 17.86 -10.79 -9.00
N LEU A 89 18.24 -11.30 -7.84
CA LEU A 89 18.12 -10.67 -6.54
C LEU A 89 19.51 -10.41 -5.98
N ILE A 90 19.62 -9.49 -5.03
CA ILE A 90 20.88 -9.18 -4.35
C ILE A 90 20.84 -9.77 -2.94
N ALA A 91 21.82 -10.59 -2.61
CA ALA A 91 21.95 -11.17 -1.27
C ALA A 91 22.88 -10.33 -0.40
N LEU A 92 22.43 -10.08 0.82
CA LEU A 92 23.03 -9.20 1.82
C LEU A 92 23.24 -10.01 3.11
N ALA A 93 24.49 -10.23 3.50
CA ALA A 93 24.80 -10.85 4.78
C ALA A 93 24.55 -9.88 5.92
N VAL A 94 23.82 -10.32 6.95
CA VAL A 94 23.60 -9.51 8.15
C VAL A 94 24.81 -9.65 9.08
N LYS A 95 25.60 -8.59 9.22
CA LYS A 95 26.79 -8.59 10.09
C LYS A 95 26.46 -8.19 11.51
N LYS A 96 25.59 -7.19 11.68
CA LYS A 96 25.28 -6.63 12.99
C LYS A 96 23.92 -5.94 13.02
N TYR A 97 23.13 -6.26 14.02
CA TYR A 97 21.95 -5.50 14.39
C TYR A 97 22.34 -4.39 15.37
N ILE A 98 21.87 -3.18 15.11
CA ILE A 98 22.01 -2.03 16.00
C ILE A 98 20.73 -1.93 16.81
N TYR A 99 20.82 -2.22 18.11
CA TYR A 99 19.66 -2.18 19.02
C TYR A 99 19.60 -0.85 19.76
N HIS A 100 18.39 -0.37 19.99
CA HIS A 100 18.17 0.75 20.88
C HIS A 100 18.42 0.32 22.34
N PRO A 101 19.31 1.00 23.09
CA PRO A 101 19.80 0.50 24.38
C PRO A 101 18.74 0.40 25.48
N LYS A 102 17.61 1.13 25.34
CA LYS A 102 16.54 1.14 26.35
C LYS A 102 15.31 0.32 25.97
N SER A 103 15.08 0.09 24.68
CA SER A 103 13.84 -0.53 24.20
C SER A 103 14.07 -1.87 23.50
N GLY A 104 15.31 -2.20 23.13
CA GLY A 104 15.64 -3.47 22.48
C GLY A 104 15.16 -3.58 21.04
N PHE A 105 14.52 -2.55 20.48
CA PHE A 105 14.14 -2.54 19.07
C PHE A 105 15.38 -2.42 18.18
N VAL A 106 15.36 -3.11 17.05
CA VAL A 106 16.36 -2.95 15.99
C VAL A 106 16.15 -1.57 15.36
N LEU A 107 17.19 -0.75 15.40
CA LEU A 107 17.23 0.57 14.77
C LEU A 107 17.77 0.49 13.35
N ASP A 108 18.77 -0.36 13.15
CA ASP A 108 19.46 -0.48 11.88
C ASP A 108 20.13 -1.86 11.77
N VAL A 109 20.36 -2.29 10.54
CA VAL A 109 21.00 -3.57 10.22
C VAL A 109 22.18 -3.29 9.30
N ILE A 110 23.38 -3.53 9.81
CA ILE A 110 24.59 -3.43 8.99
C ILE A 110 24.67 -4.68 8.12
N THR A 111 24.50 -4.47 6.83
CA THR A 111 24.55 -5.51 5.80
C THR A 111 25.77 -5.36 4.89
N GLU A 112 26.21 -6.48 4.34
CA GLU A 112 27.29 -6.55 3.35
C GLU A 112 26.79 -7.31 2.13
N GLU A 113 26.94 -6.74 0.94
CA GLU A 113 26.56 -7.41 -0.31
C GLU A 113 27.50 -8.58 -0.57
N LEU A 114 26.95 -9.80 -0.58
CA LEU A 114 27.72 -11.01 -0.87
C LEU A 114 27.69 -11.38 -2.36
N GLY A 115 26.58 -11.08 -3.04
CA GLY A 115 26.42 -11.40 -4.45
C GLY A 115 24.97 -11.47 -4.90
N LYS A 116 24.73 -12.22 -6.00
CA LYS A 116 23.42 -12.31 -6.62
C LYS A 116 22.81 -13.70 -6.46
N LEU A 117 21.48 -13.72 -6.45
CA LEU A 117 20.65 -14.92 -6.46
C LEU A 117 19.81 -14.93 -7.72
N THR A 118 19.58 -16.10 -8.29
CA THR A 118 18.65 -16.27 -9.41
C THR A 118 17.43 -17.04 -8.94
N VAL A 119 16.23 -16.50 -9.16
CA VAL A 119 14.97 -17.17 -8.82
C VAL A 119 14.76 -18.36 -9.76
N THR A 120 14.64 -19.57 -9.22
CA THR A 120 14.41 -20.80 -9.99
C THR A 120 12.96 -21.25 -9.93
N GLN A 121 12.29 -21.07 -8.79
CA GLN A 121 10.90 -21.48 -8.61
C GLN A 121 10.18 -20.58 -7.62
N VAL A 122 8.95 -20.18 -7.94
CA VAL A 122 8.09 -19.40 -7.04
C VAL A 122 6.92 -20.30 -6.62
N LEU A 123 6.80 -20.56 -5.32
CA LEU A 123 5.71 -21.34 -4.72
C LEU A 123 4.67 -20.40 -4.10
N SER A 124 3.61 -20.96 -3.50
CA SER A 124 2.54 -20.17 -2.90
C SER A 124 3.00 -19.34 -1.68
N ALA A 125 3.89 -19.90 -0.87
CA ALA A 125 4.36 -19.30 0.38
C ALA A 125 5.88 -19.02 0.39
N THR A 126 6.65 -19.68 -0.47
CA THR A 126 8.12 -19.58 -0.50
C THR A 126 8.62 -19.43 -1.93
N THR A 127 9.87 -19.00 -2.08
CA THR A 127 10.54 -18.88 -3.37
C THR A 127 11.90 -19.54 -3.28
N VAL A 128 12.21 -20.39 -4.24
CA VAL A 128 13.49 -21.09 -4.35
C VAL A 128 14.39 -20.30 -5.29
N CYS A 129 15.61 -20.06 -4.84
CA CYS A 129 16.64 -19.34 -5.55
C CYS A 129 17.93 -20.17 -5.56
N THR A 130 18.78 -19.94 -6.55
CA THR A 130 20.14 -20.47 -6.60
C THR A 130 21.16 -19.34 -6.44
N ALA A 131 22.16 -19.55 -5.60
CA ALA A 131 23.26 -18.60 -5.41
C ALA A 131 24.37 -18.79 -6.45
N ASP A 132 25.11 -17.72 -6.72
CA ASP A 132 26.38 -17.82 -7.42
C ASP A 132 27.40 -18.61 -6.58
N PRO A 133 28.29 -19.39 -7.22
CA PRO A 133 29.25 -20.24 -6.50
C PRO A 133 30.22 -19.41 -5.65
N GLY A 134 30.40 -19.82 -4.40
CA GLY A 134 31.32 -19.18 -3.44
C GLY A 134 30.64 -18.19 -2.48
N ILE A 135 29.33 -18.01 -2.56
CA ILE A 135 28.56 -17.18 -1.62
C ILE A 135 28.16 -18.03 -0.39
N GLY A 136 28.67 -17.66 0.79
CA GLY A 136 28.34 -18.31 2.06
C GLY A 136 27.12 -17.68 2.74
N LEU A 137 25.92 -17.93 2.21
CA LEU A 137 24.67 -17.45 2.81
C LEU A 137 24.25 -18.30 4.01
N GLN A 138 23.64 -17.64 4.99
CA GLN A 138 23.07 -18.28 6.17
C GLN A 138 21.61 -17.91 6.36
N VAL A 139 20.90 -18.73 7.12
CA VAL A 139 19.51 -18.46 7.51
C VAL A 139 19.45 -17.16 8.31
N GLY A 140 18.51 -16.28 7.95
CA GLY A 140 18.35 -14.95 8.55
C GLY A 140 19.09 -13.81 7.84
N ASP A 141 19.87 -14.09 6.78
CA ASP A 141 20.38 -13.04 5.91
C ASP A 141 19.26 -12.37 5.09
N ILE A 142 19.53 -11.19 4.54
CA ILE A 142 18.54 -10.38 3.82
C ILE A 142 18.77 -10.50 2.31
N VAL A 143 17.68 -10.53 1.55
CA VAL A 143 17.67 -10.49 0.09
C VAL A 143 16.86 -9.30 -0.36
N ARG A 144 17.47 -8.48 -1.22
CA ARG A 144 16.84 -7.31 -1.82
C ARG A 144 16.41 -7.63 -3.24
N VAL A 145 15.18 -7.24 -3.57
CA VAL A 145 14.50 -7.64 -4.81
C VAL A 145 14.28 -6.47 -5.76
#